data_AF-A0A8H8JAA6-F1
#
_entry.id   AF-A0A8H8JAA6-F1
#
_cell.length_a   1.000
_cell.length_b   1.000
_cell.length_c   1.000
_cell.angle_alpha   90.00
_cell.angle_beta   90.00
_cell.angle_gamma   90.00
#
_symmetry.space_group_name_H-M   'P 1'
#
loop_
_entity.id
_entity.type
_entity.pdbx_description
1 polymer ?
#
loop_
_entity_poly.entity_id
_entity_poly.type
_entity_poly.pdbx_seq_one_letter_code
_entity_poly.pdbx_strand_id
1 'polypeptide(L)'
;MGPRLPEANQDVDEGQELVNIMREAAAAIDASDSIQIVLEIQEIMKKKESQWSKDLENARSEARNVAQAHQSARVASLRPPNVPSAEQHGVKIASLEEAQFKVSKAINDAEGTLTSRQNERLRARGELSSWEAKDVDKEVANSLDTYAMKIRLAKQLGFEPVTDKSTGKITKVIVRNDDYTNMDVVELAGLSEFEIANLLWEKATTLDRAIS
;
A
#
# COMPACT_ATOMS: atom_id res chain seq x y z
N MET A 1 70.17 -9.06 132.93
CA MET A 1 69.11 -8.65 131.99
C MET A 1 69.80 -8.38 130.67
N GLY A 2 69.91 -9.35 129.77
CA GLY A 2 68.88 -9.78 128.83
C GLY A 2 69.63 -10.01 127.50
N PRO A 3 69.36 -11.10 126.76
CA PRO A 3 70.22 -11.62 125.69
C PRO A 3 69.86 -11.02 124.33
N ARG A 4 70.81 -10.93 123.37
CA ARG A 4 70.47 -10.90 121.93
C ARG A 4 71.51 -11.62 121.07
N LEU A 5 70.93 -12.26 120.06
CA LEU A 5 71.35 -13.34 119.17
C LEU A 5 72.32 -12.90 118.05
N PRO A 6 72.90 -13.85 117.29
CA PRO A 6 73.86 -13.56 116.23
C PRO A 6 73.13 -13.19 114.93
N GLU A 7 73.34 -11.97 114.43
CA GLU A 7 72.96 -11.51 113.09
C GLU A 7 74.25 -11.37 112.26
N ALA A 8 74.59 -12.35 111.43
CA ALA A 8 75.71 -12.20 110.48
C ALA A 8 75.75 -13.22 109.32
N ASN A 9 75.02 -14.34 109.38
CA ASN A 9 75.15 -15.43 108.38
C ASN A 9 73.92 -15.65 107.46
N GLN A 10 72.83 -14.88 107.61
CA GLN A 10 71.65 -14.99 106.73
C GLN A 10 71.80 -14.16 105.44
N ASP A 11 72.46 -13.00 105.49
CA ASP A 11 72.53 -12.08 104.35
C ASP A 11 73.39 -12.58 103.17
N VAL A 12 74.37 -13.46 103.42
CA VAL A 12 75.25 -14.02 102.37
C VAL A 12 74.59 -15.22 101.66
N ASP A 13 73.76 -15.96 102.36
CA ASP A 13 73.01 -17.13 101.85
C ASP A 13 71.84 -16.65 100.95
N GLU A 14 71.09 -15.64 101.42
CA GLU A 14 70.03 -15.00 100.63
C GLU A 14 70.57 -14.37 99.33
N GLY A 15 71.76 -13.77 99.39
CA GLY A 15 72.42 -13.21 98.20
C GLY A 15 72.84 -14.27 97.17
N GLN A 16 73.28 -15.45 97.63
CA GLN A 16 73.64 -16.57 96.75
C GLN A 16 72.40 -17.26 96.18
N GLU A 17 71.33 -17.39 96.96
CA GLU A 17 70.03 -17.87 96.49
C GLU A 17 69.45 -16.95 95.41
N LEU A 18 69.49 -15.62 95.59
CA LEU A 18 69.05 -14.66 94.58
C LEU A 18 69.86 -14.77 93.27
N VAL A 19 71.17 -14.95 93.36
CA VAL A 19 72.02 -15.16 92.16
C VAL A 19 71.70 -16.48 91.46
N ASN A 20 71.40 -17.54 92.21
CA ASN A 20 70.99 -18.82 91.65
C ASN A 20 69.60 -18.74 91.01
N ILE A 21 68.64 -18.06 91.63
CA ILE A 21 67.30 -17.80 91.07
C ILE A 21 67.42 -16.96 89.80
N MET A 22 68.27 -15.92 89.78
CA MET A 22 68.49 -15.11 88.57
C MET A 22 69.16 -15.92 87.46
N ARG A 23 70.07 -16.84 87.79
CA ARG A 23 70.72 -17.73 86.80
C ARG A 23 69.76 -18.78 86.27
N GLU A 24 68.91 -19.34 87.11
CA GLU A 24 67.88 -20.31 86.74
C GLU A 24 66.79 -19.63 85.90
N ALA A 25 66.35 -18.42 86.28
CA ALA A 25 65.45 -17.60 85.48
C ALA A 25 66.07 -17.22 84.13
N ALA A 26 67.36 -16.86 84.08
CA ALA A 26 68.05 -16.57 82.83
C ALA A 26 68.23 -17.79 81.93
N ALA A 27 68.39 -18.99 82.51
CA ALA A 27 68.45 -20.25 81.77
C ALA A 27 67.06 -20.74 81.31
N ALA A 28 66.01 -20.40 82.05
CA ALA A 28 64.62 -20.69 81.68
C ALA A 28 64.08 -19.77 80.57
N ILE A 29 64.68 -18.58 80.39
CA ILE A 29 64.36 -17.67 79.29
C ILE A 29 65.12 -18.14 78.04
N ASP A 30 64.48 -19.00 77.25
CA ASP A 30 65.00 -19.39 75.94
C ASP A 30 64.75 -18.27 74.92
N ALA A 31 65.78 -17.48 74.66
CA ALA A 31 65.75 -16.43 73.65
C ALA A 31 65.68 -17.00 72.21
N SER A 32 66.05 -18.26 71.99
CA SER A 32 66.06 -18.87 70.65
C SER A 32 64.65 -19.15 70.13
N ASP A 33 63.77 -19.67 70.98
CA ASP A 33 62.33 -19.85 70.69
C ASP A 33 61.65 -18.51 70.35
N SER A 34 61.97 -17.45 71.10
CA SER A 34 61.41 -16.12 70.83
C SER A 34 61.86 -15.54 69.48
N ILE A 35 63.12 -15.78 69.08
CA ILE A 35 63.64 -15.36 67.77
C ILE A 35 62.97 -16.16 66.65
N GLN A 36 62.74 -17.46 66.85
CA GLN A 36 62.07 -18.30 65.87
C GLN A 36 60.62 -17.86 65.61
N ILE A 37 59.88 -17.52 66.67
CA ILE A 37 58.52 -16.96 66.56
C ILE A 37 58.53 -15.65 65.76
N VAL A 38 59.51 -14.76 66.00
CA VAL A 38 59.62 -13.49 65.25
C VAL A 38 59.90 -13.74 63.77
N LEU A 39 60.75 -14.72 63.43
CA LEU A 39 61.02 -15.08 62.04
C LEU A 39 59.78 -15.67 61.35
N GLU A 40 59.03 -16.53 62.03
CA GLU A 40 57.77 -17.07 61.53
C GLU A 40 56.73 -15.96 61.30
N ILE A 41 56.61 -15.01 62.23
CA ILE A 41 55.74 -13.84 62.08
C ILE A 41 56.17 -13.01 60.86
N GLN A 42 57.47 -12.77 60.66
CA GLN A 42 57.97 -12.05 59.49
C GLN A 42 57.62 -12.76 58.18
N GLU A 43 57.74 -14.08 58.13
CA GLU A 43 57.37 -14.87 56.96
C GLU A 43 55.86 -14.81 56.68
N ILE A 44 55.03 -14.92 57.72
CA ILE A 44 53.57 -14.75 57.63
C ILE A 44 53.23 -13.35 57.12
N MET A 45 53.86 -12.31 57.67
CA MET A 45 53.65 -10.92 57.23
C MET A 45 54.04 -10.73 55.76
N LYS A 46 55.19 -11.26 55.34
CA LYS A 46 55.64 -11.19 53.95
C LYS A 46 54.68 -11.91 52.99
N LYS A 47 54.17 -13.08 53.40
CA LYS A 47 53.18 -13.84 52.63
C LYS A 47 51.85 -13.07 52.54
N LYS A 48 51.42 -12.46 53.64
CA LYS A 48 50.19 -11.66 53.71
C LYS A 48 50.27 -10.40 52.85
N GLU A 49 51.40 -9.70 52.87
CA GLU A 49 51.63 -8.54 52.00
C GLU A 49 51.60 -8.92 50.52
N SER A 50 52.22 -10.06 50.17
CA SER A 50 52.15 -10.60 48.80
C SER A 50 50.71 -10.92 48.37
N GLN A 51 49.90 -11.47 49.26
CA GLN A 51 48.48 -11.74 49.00
C GLN A 51 47.69 -10.45 48.85
N TRP A 52 47.83 -9.51 49.78
CA TRP A 52 47.17 -8.20 49.71
C TRP A 52 47.53 -7.42 48.45
N SER A 53 48.81 -7.45 48.05
CA SER A 53 49.24 -6.81 46.81
C SER A 53 48.56 -7.45 45.58
N LYS A 54 48.44 -8.78 45.54
CA LYS A 54 47.73 -9.49 44.46
C LYS A 54 46.24 -9.19 44.47
N ASP A 55 45.60 -9.24 45.63
CA ASP A 55 44.17 -8.98 45.77
C ASP A 55 43.83 -7.54 45.37
N LEU A 56 44.69 -6.59 45.73
CA LEU A 56 44.54 -5.19 45.38
C LEU A 56 44.74 -4.95 43.87
N GLU A 57 45.71 -5.63 43.23
CA GLU A 57 45.87 -5.55 41.79
C GLU A 57 44.71 -6.22 41.04
N ASN A 58 44.24 -7.37 41.52
CA ASN A 58 43.05 -8.04 41.00
C ASN A 58 41.83 -7.11 41.08
N ALA A 59 41.55 -6.53 42.25
CA ALA A 59 40.45 -5.59 42.43
C ALA A 59 40.58 -4.34 41.53
N ARG A 60 41.80 -3.82 41.33
CA ARG A 60 42.04 -2.70 40.42
C ARG A 60 41.79 -3.07 38.95
N SER A 61 42.27 -4.24 38.53
CA SER A 61 42.05 -4.72 37.16
C SER A 61 40.57 -4.98 36.89
N GLU A 62 39.84 -5.56 37.84
CA GLU A 62 38.41 -5.80 37.76
C GLU A 62 37.63 -4.48 37.69
N ALA A 63 37.96 -3.50 38.55
CA ALA A 63 37.36 -2.18 38.50
C ALA A 63 37.57 -1.48 37.14
N ARG A 64 38.77 -1.60 36.55
CA ARG A 64 39.05 -1.08 35.20
C ARG A 64 38.23 -1.78 34.13
N ASN A 65 38.12 -3.11 34.19
CA ASN A 65 37.34 -3.89 33.24
C ASN A 65 35.85 -3.52 33.29
N VAL A 66 35.29 -3.41 34.50
CA VAL A 66 33.90 -2.97 34.71
C VAL A 66 33.69 -1.55 34.20
N ALA A 67 34.62 -0.63 34.47
CA ALA A 67 34.53 0.75 33.97
C ALA A 67 34.56 0.81 32.44
N GLN A 68 35.41 0.02 31.79
CA GLN A 68 35.46 -0.08 30.33
C GLN A 68 34.17 -0.69 29.75
N ALA A 69 33.67 -1.77 30.35
CA ALA A 69 32.42 -2.40 29.96
C ALA A 69 31.22 -1.47 30.14
N HIS A 70 31.20 -0.68 31.22
CA HIS A 70 30.16 0.33 31.43
C HIS A 70 30.24 1.46 30.39
N GLN A 71 31.44 1.93 30.07
CA GLN A 71 31.62 2.97 29.06
C GLN A 71 31.23 2.46 27.66
N SER A 72 31.58 1.23 27.30
CA SER A 72 31.16 0.63 26.03
C SER A 72 29.64 0.41 25.99
N ALA A 73 29.04 -0.09 27.07
CA ALA A 73 27.59 -0.22 27.21
C ALA A 73 26.90 1.15 27.11
N ARG A 74 27.45 2.21 27.73
CA ARG A 74 26.93 3.58 27.63
C ARG A 74 26.96 4.09 26.20
N VAL A 75 28.07 3.91 25.49
CA VAL A 75 28.19 4.29 24.07
C VAL A 75 27.23 3.48 23.20
N ALA A 76 27.07 2.19 23.45
CA ALA A 76 26.14 1.32 22.73
C ALA A 76 24.66 1.62 23.03
N SER A 77 24.35 2.11 24.24
CA SER A 77 23.00 2.50 24.66
C SER A 77 22.57 3.84 24.08
N LEU A 78 23.52 4.68 23.66
CA LEU A 78 23.22 5.92 22.97
C LEU A 78 22.85 5.60 21.51
N ARG A 79 21.83 6.29 21.00
CA ARG A 79 21.43 6.16 19.60
C ARG A 79 22.66 6.51 18.72
N PRO A 80 23.03 5.64 17.75
CA PRO A 80 24.16 5.93 16.87
C PRO A 80 23.92 7.24 16.09
N PRO A 81 24.95 8.04 15.82
CA PRO A 81 24.82 9.33 15.16
C PRO A 81 24.33 9.23 13.71
N ASN A 82 24.38 8.03 13.12
CA ASN A 82 23.94 7.77 11.75
C ASN A 82 22.45 7.43 11.64
N VAL A 83 21.72 7.38 12.77
CA VAL A 83 20.28 7.09 12.81
C VAL A 83 19.53 8.41 13.06
N PRO A 84 18.45 8.70 12.31
CA PRO A 84 17.67 9.91 12.51
C PRO A 84 17.25 10.10 13.98
N SER A 85 17.16 11.36 14.42
CA SER A 85 16.65 11.67 15.76
C SER A 85 15.21 11.14 15.93
N ALA A 86 14.73 10.99 17.17
CA ALA A 86 13.37 10.53 17.42
C ALA A 86 12.32 11.41 16.72
N GLU A 87 12.57 12.72 16.72
CA GLU A 87 11.74 13.71 16.05
C GLU A 87 11.81 13.57 14.54
N GLN A 88 12.99 13.46 13.95
CA GLN A 88 13.15 13.25 12.50
C GLN A 88 12.50 11.95 12.04
N HIS A 89 12.58 10.89 12.85
CA HIS A 89 11.90 9.63 12.58
C HIS A 89 10.38 9.77 12.66
N GLY A 90 9.86 10.49 13.67
CA GLY A 90 8.43 10.78 13.79
C GLY A 90 7.89 11.58 12.61
N VAL A 91 8.60 12.62 12.18
CA VAL A 91 8.25 13.40 10.99
C VAL A 91 8.25 12.51 9.73
N LYS A 92 9.22 11.61 9.61
CA LYS A 92 9.29 10.68 8.47
C LYS A 92 8.13 9.69 8.48
N ILE A 93 7.77 9.13 9.63
CA ILE A 93 6.59 8.26 9.77
C ILE A 93 5.32 9.02 9.38
N ALA A 94 5.09 10.21 9.94
CA ALA A 94 3.91 11.01 9.61
C ALA A 94 3.82 11.32 8.11
N SER A 95 4.96 11.64 7.48
CA SER A 95 4.99 11.87 6.02
C SER A 95 4.65 10.61 5.20
N LEU A 96 5.07 9.43 5.67
CA LEU A 96 4.77 8.16 5.01
C LEU A 96 3.30 7.77 5.21
N GLU A 97 2.74 8.01 6.38
CA GLU A 97 1.31 7.80 6.66
C GLU A 97 0.43 8.72 5.79
N GLU A 98 0.81 9.99 5.64
CA GLU A 98 0.11 10.91 4.74
C GLU A 98 0.21 10.45 3.29
N ALA A 99 1.39 9.99 2.85
CA ALA A 99 1.58 9.45 1.51
C ALA A 99 0.74 8.18 1.28
N GLN A 100 0.70 7.27 2.26
CA GLN A 100 -0.13 6.06 2.22
C GLN A 100 -1.61 6.42 2.09
N PHE A 101 -2.10 7.37 2.89
CA PHE A 101 -3.48 7.83 2.81
C PHE A 101 -3.81 8.41 1.43
N LYS A 102 -2.93 9.26 0.87
CA LYS A 102 -3.11 9.83 -0.48
C LYS A 102 -3.18 8.75 -1.55
N VAL A 103 -2.32 7.74 -1.49
CA VAL A 103 -2.32 6.63 -2.45
C VAL A 103 -3.60 5.81 -2.32
N SER A 104 -4.01 5.45 -1.11
CA SER A 104 -5.27 4.71 -0.89
C SER A 104 -6.49 5.47 -1.38
N LYS A 105 -6.54 6.79 -1.18
CA LYS A 105 -7.59 7.64 -1.72
C LYS A 105 -7.59 7.65 -3.25
N ALA A 106 -6.42 7.83 -3.86
CA ALA A 106 -6.29 7.83 -5.32
C ALA A 106 -6.72 6.48 -5.94
N ILE A 107 -6.44 5.36 -5.27
CA ILE A 107 -6.92 4.04 -5.67
C ILE A 107 -8.45 3.99 -5.63
N ASN A 108 -9.07 4.38 -4.52
CA ASN A 108 -10.54 4.38 -4.39
C ASN A 108 -11.21 5.28 -5.44
N ASP A 109 -10.66 6.47 -5.68
CA ASP A 109 -11.17 7.39 -6.70
C ASP A 109 -11.05 6.76 -8.11
N ALA A 110 -9.91 6.12 -8.41
CA ALA A 110 -9.70 5.41 -9.67
C ALA A 110 -10.66 4.22 -9.85
N GLU A 111 -10.86 3.40 -8.82
CA GLU A 111 -11.81 2.28 -8.82
C GLU A 111 -13.26 2.75 -9.03
N GLY A 112 -13.64 3.88 -8.40
CA GLY A 112 -14.94 4.52 -8.62
C GLY A 112 -15.14 4.95 -10.08
N THR A 113 -14.14 5.61 -10.67
CA THR A 113 -14.20 5.99 -12.10
C THR A 113 -14.24 4.77 -13.01
N LEU A 114 -13.45 3.73 -12.73
CA LEU A 114 -13.45 2.49 -13.51
C LEU A 114 -14.82 1.83 -13.50
N THR A 115 -15.45 1.73 -12.32
CA THR A 115 -16.79 1.14 -12.16
C THR A 115 -17.83 1.94 -12.94
N SER A 116 -17.78 3.27 -12.88
CA SER A 116 -18.65 4.15 -13.67
C SER A 116 -18.49 3.90 -15.17
N ARG A 117 -17.25 3.85 -15.68
CA ARG A 117 -16.96 3.58 -17.10
C ARG A 117 -17.40 2.18 -17.53
N GLN A 118 -17.22 1.18 -16.68
CA GLN A 118 -17.69 -0.18 -16.94
C GLN A 118 -19.22 -0.23 -17.06
N ASN A 119 -19.93 0.47 -16.18
CA ASN A 119 -21.39 0.58 -16.25
C ASN A 119 -21.87 1.31 -17.50
N GLU A 120 -21.22 2.42 -17.89
CA GLU A 120 -21.50 3.12 -19.14
C GLU A 120 -21.30 2.20 -20.35
N ARG A 121 -20.19 1.44 -20.39
CA ARG A 121 -19.90 0.48 -21.45
C ARG A 121 -20.94 -0.64 -21.51
N LEU A 122 -21.41 -1.14 -20.36
CA LEU A 122 -22.47 -2.14 -20.32
C LEU A 122 -23.79 -1.60 -20.86
N ARG A 123 -24.16 -0.36 -20.50
CA ARG A 123 -25.36 0.32 -21.06
C ARG A 123 -25.26 0.50 -22.57
N ALA A 124 -24.15 1.06 -23.05
CA ALA A 124 -23.93 1.27 -24.48
C ALA A 124 -23.95 -0.06 -25.26
N ARG A 125 -23.41 -1.14 -24.71
CA ARG A 125 -23.52 -2.49 -25.30
C ARG A 125 -24.96 -3.00 -25.33
N GLY A 126 -25.72 -2.79 -24.26
CA GLY A 126 -27.14 -3.16 -24.22
C GLY A 126 -27.95 -2.40 -25.26
N GLU A 127 -27.73 -1.10 -25.38
CA GLU A 127 -28.35 -0.25 -26.41
C GLU A 127 -27.97 -0.73 -27.81
N LEU A 128 -26.69 -0.95 -28.08
CA LEU A 128 -26.22 -1.46 -29.38
C LEU A 128 -26.90 -2.79 -29.73
N SER A 129 -26.91 -3.75 -28.80
CA SER A 129 -27.59 -5.04 -29.02
C SER A 129 -29.09 -4.86 -29.26
N SER A 130 -29.73 -3.90 -28.61
CA SER A 130 -31.15 -3.59 -28.85
C SER A 130 -31.40 -2.99 -30.24
N TRP A 131 -30.44 -2.22 -30.78
CA TRP A 131 -30.51 -1.68 -32.14
C TRP A 131 -30.24 -2.76 -33.18
N GLU A 132 -29.24 -3.62 -32.95
CA GLU A 132 -28.93 -4.76 -33.81
C GLU A 132 -30.09 -5.77 -33.90
N ALA A 133 -30.87 -5.91 -32.82
CA ALA A 133 -32.04 -6.78 -32.81
C ALA A 133 -33.26 -6.18 -33.54
N LYS A 134 -33.29 -4.87 -33.80
CA LYS A 134 -34.38 -4.22 -34.54
C LYS A 134 -34.18 -4.42 -36.04
N ASP A 135 -35.06 -5.22 -36.62
CA ASP A 135 -35.18 -5.35 -38.07
C ASP A 135 -36.03 -4.19 -38.62
N VAL A 136 -35.35 -3.10 -38.99
CA VAL A 136 -35.96 -1.86 -39.49
C VAL A 136 -36.81 -2.12 -40.73
N ASP A 137 -36.39 -3.03 -41.62
CA ASP A 137 -37.12 -3.32 -42.85
C ASP A 137 -38.45 -3.98 -42.54
N LYS A 138 -38.50 -4.87 -41.55
CA LYS A 138 -39.74 -5.51 -41.10
C LYS A 138 -40.64 -4.56 -40.32
N GLU A 139 -40.09 -3.69 -39.47
CA GLU A 139 -40.88 -2.70 -38.72
C GLU A 139 -41.47 -1.62 -39.63
N VAL A 140 -40.71 -1.13 -40.62
CA VAL A 140 -41.17 -0.17 -41.62
C VAL A 140 -42.18 -0.81 -42.58
N ALA A 141 -41.92 -2.04 -43.05
CA ALA A 141 -42.88 -2.75 -43.91
C ALA A 141 -44.22 -3.04 -43.21
N ASN A 142 -44.20 -3.24 -41.89
CA ASN A 142 -45.42 -3.46 -41.11
C ASN A 142 -46.17 -2.17 -40.75
N SER A 143 -45.47 -1.02 -40.68
CA SER A 143 -46.05 0.25 -40.24
C SER A 143 -46.42 1.20 -41.38
N LEU A 144 -45.73 1.12 -42.53
CA LEU A 144 -46.10 1.84 -43.73
C LEU A 144 -46.99 0.98 -44.62
N ASP A 145 -48.21 1.47 -44.88
CA ASP A 145 -49.01 0.98 -45.99
C ASP A 145 -48.29 1.32 -47.31
N THR A 146 -47.48 0.38 -47.76
CA THR A 146 -46.67 0.47 -48.98
C THR A 146 -47.55 0.77 -50.20
N TYR A 147 -48.82 0.34 -50.18
CA TYR A 147 -49.77 0.60 -51.26
C TYR A 147 -50.25 2.05 -51.25
N ALA A 148 -50.59 2.60 -50.09
CA ALA A 148 -50.91 4.02 -49.95
C ALA A 148 -49.75 4.93 -50.37
N MET A 149 -48.51 4.55 -50.06
CA MET A 149 -47.32 5.30 -50.50
C MET A 149 -47.13 5.25 -52.02
N LYS A 150 -47.25 4.07 -52.63
CA LYS A 150 -47.18 3.92 -54.10
C LYS A 150 -48.26 4.72 -54.81
N ILE A 151 -49.49 4.73 -54.29
CA ILE A 151 -50.58 5.56 -54.83
C ILE A 151 -50.25 7.05 -54.69
N ARG A 152 -49.75 7.48 -53.53
CA ARG A 152 -49.38 8.88 -53.31
C ARG A 152 -48.25 9.32 -54.24
N LEU A 153 -47.24 8.47 -54.43
CA LEU A 153 -46.14 8.72 -55.36
C LEU A 153 -46.66 8.81 -56.81
N ALA A 154 -47.51 7.86 -57.24
CA ALA A 154 -48.11 7.90 -58.57
C ALA A 154 -48.91 9.19 -58.81
N LYS A 155 -49.70 9.64 -57.80
CA LYS A 155 -50.41 10.93 -57.87
C LYS A 155 -49.48 12.14 -57.94
N GLN A 156 -48.36 12.12 -57.21
CA GLN A 156 -47.36 13.19 -57.26
C GLN A 156 -46.65 13.25 -58.61
N LEU A 157 -46.42 12.11 -59.25
CA LEU A 157 -45.91 11.98 -60.61
C LEU A 157 -46.94 12.36 -61.69
N GLY A 158 -48.13 12.84 -61.30
CA GLY A 158 -49.15 13.29 -62.25
C GLY A 158 -50.09 12.19 -62.75
N PHE A 159 -49.96 10.95 -62.28
CA PHE A 159 -50.87 9.85 -62.63
C PHE A 159 -52.02 9.76 -61.63
N GLU A 160 -53.21 10.17 -62.05
CA GLU A 160 -54.42 10.12 -61.24
C GLU A 160 -55.38 9.03 -61.77
N PRO A 161 -55.46 7.86 -61.11
CA PRO A 161 -56.37 6.81 -61.53
C PRO A 161 -57.82 7.20 -61.21
N VAL A 162 -58.69 7.13 -62.22
CA VAL A 162 -60.13 7.37 -62.08
C VAL A 162 -60.84 6.03 -61.95
N THR A 163 -61.39 5.78 -60.78
CA THR A 163 -62.22 4.60 -60.50
C THR A 163 -63.64 4.84 -60.96
N ASP A 164 -64.21 3.90 -61.69
CA ASP A 164 -65.63 3.90 -62.03
C ASP A 164 -66.46 3.60 -60.77
N LYS A 165 -67.45 4.45 -60.49
CA LYS A 165 -68.33 4.38 -59.31
C LYS A 165 -69.20 3.12 -59.29
N SER A 166 -69.41 2.49 -60.44
CA SER A 166 -70.30 1.33 -60.58
C SER A 166 -69.60 -0.02 -60.35
N THR A 167 -68.32 -0.12 -60.71
CA THR A 167 -67.56 -1.38 -60.72
C THR A 167 -66.33 -1.36 -59.81
N GLY A 168 -65.94 -0.20 -59.29
CA GLY A 168 -64.76 -0.05 -58.42
C GLY A 168 -63.43 -0.34 -59.12
N LYS A 169 -63.43 -0.56 -60.43
CA LYS A 169 -62.24 -0.81 -61.24
C LYS A 169 -61.70 0.52 -61.80
N ILE A 170 -60.39 0.57 -62.01
CA ILE A 170 -59.73 1.70 -62.66
C ILE A 170 -59.97 1.56 -64.15
N THR A 171 -60.76 2.47 -64.71
CA THR A 171 -61.16 2.42 -66.13
C THR A 171 -60.35 3.40 -66.96
N LYS A 172 -59.93 4.51 -66.35
CA LYS A 172 -59.16 5.58 -66.99
C LYS A 172 -58.09 6.12 -66.04
N VAL A 173 -57.00 6.64 -66.60
CA VAL A 173 -55.96 7.36 -65.86
C VAL A 173 -55.82 8.74 -66.46
N ILE A 174 -55.85 9.75 -65.60
CA ILE A 174 -55.54 11.12 -65.99
C ILE A 174 -54.03 11.29 -65.80
N VAL A 175 -53.35 11.70 -66.86
CA VAL A 175 -51.91 11.99 -66.86
C VAL A 175 -51.75 13.51 -66.91
N ARG A 176 -51.13 14.07 -65.88
CA ARG A 176 -50.70 15.47 -65.86
C ARG A 176 -49.26 15.53 -66.35
N ASN A 177 -49.00 16.40 -67.32
CA ASN A 177 -47.65 16.67 -67.80
C ASN A 177 -46.82 17.41 -66.72
N ASP A 178 -45.50 17.33 -66.80
CA ASP A 178 -44.55 17.92 -65.84
C ASP A 178 -44.74 19.45 -65.67
N ASP A 179 -45.20 20.13 -66.72
CA ASP A 179 -45.48 21.57 -66.71
C ASP A 179 -46.88 21.93 -66.15
N TYR A 180 -47.68 20.93 -65.74
CA TYR A 180 -49.05 21.07 -65.23
C TYR A 180 -50.04 21.82 -66.16
N THR A 181 -49.67 22.07 -67.41
CA THR A 181 -50.45 22.83 -68.39
C THR A 181 -51.49 21.98 -69.11
N ASN A 182 -51.18 20.72 -69.37
CA ASN A 182 -52.03 19.79 -70.12
C ASN A 182 -52.40 18.56 -69.28
N MET A 183 -53.66 18.15 -69.36
CA MET A 183 -54.17 16.94 -68.73
C MET A 183 -54.74 16.01 -69.81
N ASP A 184 -54.10 14.86 -69.98
CA ASP A 184 -54.53 13.85 -70.94
C ASP A 184 -55.26 12.71 -70.23
N VAL A 185 -56.32 12.20 -70.83
CA VAL A 185 -57.09 11.07 -70.30
C VAL A 185 -56.76 9.83 -71.12
N VAL A 186 -56.19 8.82 -70.47
CA VAL A 186 -55.86 7.52 -71.06
C VAL A 186 -56.90 6.49 -70.62
N GLU A 187 -57.58 5.87 -71.59
CA GLU A 187 -58.49 4.76 -71.33
C GLU A 187 -57.71 3.45 -71.26
N LEU A 188 -57.93 2.67 -70.20
CA LEU A 188 -57.22 1.41 -69.96
C LEU A 188 -57.89 0.20 -70.63
N ALA A 189 -59.01 0.40 -71.31
CA ALA A 189 -59.81 -0.69 -71.87
C ALA A 189 -59.23 -1.18 -73.21
N GLY A 190 -58.83 -2.45 -73.26
CA GLY A 190 -58.50 -3.14 -74.51
C GLY A 190 -57.04 -3.05 -74.98
N LEU A 191 -56.14 -2.42 -74.21
CA LEU A 191 -54.70 -2.34 -74.49
C LEU A 191 -53.90 -3.31 -73.62
N SER A 192 -52.75 -3.78 -74.12
CA SER A 192 -51.82 -4.58 -73.31
C SER A 192 -51.12 -3.71 -72.26
N GLU A 193 -50.67 -4.32 -71.15
CA GLU A 193 -49.98 -3.60 -70.06
C GLU A 193 -48.76 -2.81 -70.55
N PHE A 194 -48.05 -3.35 -71.54
CA PHE A 194 -46.88 -2.71 -72.15
C PHE A 194 -47.27 -1.47 -72.97
N GLU A 195 -48.34 -1.55 -73.77
CA GLU A 195 -48.84 -0.42 -74.56
C GLU A 195 -49.39 0.68 -73.67
N ILE A 196 -50.10 0.32 -72.59
CA ILE A 196 -50.58 1.26 -71.58
C ILE A 196 -49.41 1.99 -70.93
N ALA A 197 -48.37 1.27 -70.48
CA ALA A 197 -47.23 1.87 -69.82
C ALA A 197 -46.50 2.86 -70.75
N ASN A 198 -46.25 2.48 -72.01
CA ASN A 198 -45.59 3.36 -72.97
C ASN A 198 -46.44 4.61 -73.26
N LEU A 199 -47.75 4.45 -73.42
CA LEU A 199 -48.65 5.58 -73.69
C LEU A 199 -48.73 6.53 -72.49
N LEU A 200 -48.82 6.00 -71.27
CA LEU A 200 -48.78 6.81 -70.05
C LEU A 200 -47.48 7.62 -69.93
N TRP A 201 -46.33 6.98 -70.18
CA TRP A 201 -45.03 7.67 -70.13
C TRP A 201 -44.84 8.66 -71.28
N GLU A 202 -45.30 8.34 -72.49
CA GLU A 202 -45.28 9.27 -73.62
C GLU A 202 -46.06 10.54 -73.29
N LYS A 203 -47.28 10.39 -72.76
CA LYS A 203 -48.12 11.54 -72.36
C LYS A 203 -47.53 12.34 -71.20
N ALA A 204 -46.90 11.67 -70.24
CA ALA A 204 -46.26 12.33 -69.10
C ALA A 204 -45.00 13.12 -69.50
N THR A 205 -44.28 12.68 -70.55
CA THR A 205 -42.96 13.23 -70.93
C THR A 205 -42.99 14.08 -72.20
N THR A 206 -44.17 14.41 -72.73
CA THR A 206 -44.30 15.31 -73.88
C THR A 206 -43.86 16.73 -73.52
N LEU A 207 -42.55 16.96 -73.54
CA LEU A 207 -41.93 18.23 -73.87
C LEU A 207 -42.55 18.68 -75.20
N ASP A 208 -43.15 19.86 -75.18
CA ASP A 208 -43.66 20.58 -76.34
C ASP A 208 -42.81 20.25 -77.57
N ARG A 209 -43.32 19.40 -78.48
CA ARG A 209 -42.76 19.31 -79.83
C ARG A 209 -43.15 20.63 -80.49
N ALA A 210 -42.32 21.63 -80.23
CA ALA A 210 -42.41 22.95 -80.79
C ALA A 210 -42.60 22.80 -82.30
N ILE A 211 -43.78 23.23 -82.73
CA ILE A 211 -44.22 23.35 -84.10
C ILE A 211 -43.20 24.22 -84.84
N SER A 212 -42.63 23.70 -85.92
CA SER A 212 -41.85 24.49 -86.89
C SER A 212 -42.75 25.44 -87.68
#